data_AF-G5JF00-F1
#
_entry.id   AF-G5JF00-F1
#
_cell.length_a   1.000
_cell.length_b   1.000
_cell.length_c   1.000
_cell.angle_alpha   90.00
_cell.angle_beta   90.00
_cell.angle_gamma   90.00
#
_symmetry.space_group_name_H-M   'P 1'
#
loop_
_entity.id
_entity.type
_entity.pdbx_description
1 polymer ?
#
loop_
_entity_poly.entity_id
_entity_poly.type
_entity_poly.pdbx_seq_one_letter_code
_entity_poly.pdbx_strand_id
1 'polypeptide(L)'
;MARAYDTWDFLDRMNFNPDGSMKPKYKQRLLNKGMSSSDIAFVEGQKRNEVRLFEEREQRYVERYGIPFSEWEKQGRMSQAELESRQRKAIRNGEEISSLPMDIDPDDYYDQVGS
;
A
#
# COMPACT_ATOMS: atom_id res chain seq x y z
N MET A 1 1.29 5.12 4.27
CA MET A 1 0.49 3.93 3.93
C MET A 1 -0.07 4.16 2.53
N ALA A 2 0.20 3.24 1.60
CA ALA A 2 -0.36 3.36 0.26
C ALA A 2 -1.89 3.20 0.32
N ARG A 3 -2.60 3.77 -0.66
CA ARG A 3 -4.03 3.51 -0.87
C ARG A 3 -4.20 2.56 -2.03
N ALA A 4 -5.33 1.83 -2.05
CA ALA A 4 -5.71 1.02 -3.21
C ALA A 4 -5.67 1.85 -4.51
N TYR A 5 -6.11 3.11 -4.43
CA TYR A 5 -6.08 4.06 -5.54
C TYR A 5 -4.69 4.26 -6.16
N ASP A 6 -3.62 4.16 -5.37
CA ASP A 6 -2.25 4.37 -5.83
C ASP A 6 -1.78 3.22 -6.74
N THR A 7 -2.38 2.03 -6.60
CA THR A 7 -2.04 0.85 -7.41
C THR A 7 -2.93 0.68 -8.64
N TRP A 8 -3.93 1.55 -8.81
CA TRP A 8 -4.86 1.48 -9.94
C TRP A 8 -4.26 1.97 -11.25
N ASP A 9 -4.68 1.34 -12.35
CA ASP A 9 -4.34 1.77 -13.69
C ASP A 9 -5.10 3.05 -14.10
N PHE A 10 -4.76 3.56 -15.30
CA PHE A 10 -5.39 4.77 -15.83
C PHE A 10 -6.92 4.64 -15.99
N LEU A 11 -7.41 3.48 -16.42
CA LEU A 11 -8.84 3.28 -16.68
C LEU A 11 -9.62 3.27 -15.37
N ASP A 12 -9.11 2.59 -14.36
CA ASP A 12 -9.71 2.56 -13.03
C ASP A 12 -9.78 3.96 -12.43
N ARG A 13 -8.69 4.73 -12.49
CA ARG A 13 -8.67 6.12 -12.01
C ARG A 13 -9.63 7.02 -12.79
N MET A 14 -9.82 6.76 -14.08
CA MET A 14 -10.78 7.49 -14.91
C MET A 14 -12.23 7.15 -14.56
N ASN A 15 -12.49 5.90 -14.16
CA ASN A 15 -13.83 5.32 -14.03
C ASN A 15 -14.39 5.36 -12.59
N PHE A 16 -13.52 5.31 -11.59
CA PHE A 16 -13.87 5.20 -10.18
C PHE A 16 -13.25 6.33 -9.36
N ASN A 17 -13.87 6.59 -8.20
CA ASN A 17 -13.33 7.46 -7.16
C ASN A 17 -12.42 6.65 -6.23
N PRO A 18 -11.56 7.30 -5.42
CA PRO A 18 -10.64 6.60 -4.53
C PRO A 18 -11.30 5.67 -3.50
N ASP A 19 -12.57 5.89 -3.16
CA ASP A 19 -13.37 5.05 -2.27
C ASP A 19 -14.00 3.82 -2.97
N GLY A 20 -13.70 3.61 -4.25
CA GLY A 20 -14.27 2.54 -5.07
C GLY A 20 -15.65 2.84 -5.64
N SER A 21 -16.25 4.01 -5.36
CA SER A 21 -17.51 4.40 -5.97
C SER A 21 -17.35 4.72 -7.46
N MET A 22 -18.37 4.39 -8.25
CA MET A 22 -18.33 4.59 -9.70
C MET A 22 -18.65 6.04 -10.06
N LYS A 23 -17.86 6.64 -10.95
CA LYS A 23 -18.13 8.01 -11.41
C LYS A 23 -19.41 8.05 -12.28
N PRO A 24 -20.23 9.11 -12.18
CA PRO A 24 -21.49 9.22 -12.92
C PRO A 24 -21.33 9.07 -14.45
N LYS A 25 -20.26 9.62 -15.02
CA LYS A 25 -19.96 9.51 -16.46
C LYS A 25 -19.73 8.06 -16.89
N TYR A 26 -19.06 7.25 -16.07
CA TYR A 26 -18.84 5.84 -16.38
C TYR A 26 -20.14 5.04 -16.24
N LYS A 27 -20.93 5.31 -15.19
CA LYS A 27 -22.26 4.72 -15.00
C LYS A 27 -23.17 4.95 -16.20
N GLN A 28 -23.25 6.19 -16.71
CA GLN A 28 -24.01 6.51 -17.93
C GLN A 28 -23.47 5.77 -19.16
N ARG A 29 -22.15 5.67 -19.31
CA ARG A 29 -21.54 4.93 -20.41
C ARG A 29 -21.90 3.43 -20.39
N LEU A 30 -21.98 2.81 -19.21
CA LEU A 30 -22.38 1.42 -19.06
C LEU A 30 -23.87 1.22 -19.38
N LEU A 31 -24.74 2.12 -18.91
CA LEU A 31 -26.17 2.11 -19.25
C LEU A 31 -26.38 2.24 -20.76
N ASN A 32 -25.67 3.16 -21.43
CA ASN A 32 -25.75 3.33 -22.88
C ASN A 32 -25.25 2.11 -23.67
N LYS A 33 -24.43 1.26 -23.06
CA LYS A 33 -23.98 -0.02 -23.62
C LYS A 33 -24.95 -1.17 -23.36
N GLY A 34 -26.10 -0.90 -22.72
CA GLY A 34 -27.13 -1.89 -22.42
C GLY A 34 -26.90 -2.68 -21.13
N MET A 35 -25.96 -2.26 -20.28
CA MET A 35 -25.74 -2.91 -18.98
C MET A 35 -26.87 -2.59 -18.01
N SER A 36 -27.36 -3.60 -17.29
CA SER A 36 -28.45 -3.39 -16.32
C SER A 36 -27.97 -2.61 -15.10
N SER A 37 -28.87 -1.89 -14.44
CA SER A 37 -28.56 -1.16 -13.20
C SER A 37 -28.03 -2.07 -12.09
N SER A 38 -28.49 -3.33 -12.03
CA SER A 38 -28.01 -4.33 -11.08
C SER A 38 -26.56 -4.76 -11.38
N ASP A 39 -26.22 -4.97 -12.65
CA ASP A 39 -24.84 -5.34 -13.02
C ASP A 39 -23.87 -4.19 -12.74
N ILE A 40 -24.30 -2.96 -13.00
CA ILE A 40 -23.50 -1.76 -12.68
C ILE A 40 -23.27 -1.64 -11.17
N ALA A 41 -24.32 -1.87 -10.36
CA ALA A 41 -24.20 -1.87 -8.91
C ALA A 41 -23.27 -2.99 -8.42
N PHE A 42 -23.30 -4.17 -9.05
CA PHE A 42 -22.38 -5.25 -8.76
C PHE A 42 -20.93 -4.86 -9.04
N VAL A 43 -20.64 -4.26 -10.21
CA VAL A 43 -19.29 -3.79 -10.56
C VAL A 43 -18.78 -2.75 -9.57
N GLU A 44 -19.62 -1.78 -9.20
CA GLU A 44 -19.28 -0.79 -8.16
C GLU A 44 -19.01 -1.48 -6.81
N GLY A 45 -19.82 -2.46 -6.43
CA GLY A 45 -19.63 -3.25 -5.22
C GLY A 45 -18.31 -4.02 -5.21
N GLN A 46 -17.93 -4.63 -6.32
CA GLN A 46 -16.63 -5.31 -6.46
C GLN A 46 -15.47 -4.34 -6.25
N LYS A 47 -15.54 -3.14 -6.85
CA LYS A 47 -14.48 -2.14 -6.71
C LYS A 47 -14.36 -1.60 -5.29
N ARG A 48 -15.49 -1.35 -4.61
CA ARG A 48 -15.49 -1.00 -3.18
C ARG A 48 -14.90 -2.11 -2.31
N ASN A 49 -15.21 -3.37 -2.62
CA ASN A 49 -14.66 -4.50 -1.89
C ASN A 49 -13.15 -4.62 -2.08
N GLU A 50 -12.63 -4.33 -3.27
CA GLU A 50 -11.19 -4.25 -3.54
C GLU A 50 -10.50 -3.20 -2.64
N VAL A 51 -11.06 -1.98 -2.57
CA VAL A 51 -10.54 -0.92 -1.68
C VAL A 51 -10.51 -1.39 -0.23
N ARG A 52 -11.64 -1.93 0.24
CA ARG A 52 -11.77 -2.44 1.61
C ARG A 52 -10.75 -3.53 1.92
N LEU A 53 -10.63 -4.54 1.06
CA LEU A 53 -9.69 -5.64 1.25
C LEU A 53 -8.23 -5.17 1.24
N PHE A 54 -7.91 -4.17 0.42
CA PHE A 54 -6.59 -3.55 0.43
C PHE A 54 -6.29 -2.89 1.78
N GLU A 55 -7.21 -2.05 2.27
CA GLU A 55 -7.07 -1.37 3.57
C GLU A 55 -6.99 -2.36 4.73
N GLU A 56 -7.86 -3.37 4.75
CA GLU A 56 -7.84 -4.46 5.75
C GLU A 56 -6.49 -5.19 5.74
N ARG A 57 -5.90 -5.44 4.56
CA ARG A 57 -4.57 -6.07 4.44
C ARG A 57 -3.46 -5.16 4.97
N GLU A 58 -3.46 -3.89 4.57
CA GLU A 58 -2.46 -2.94 5.03
C GLU A 58 -2.49 -2.83 6.56
N GLN A 59 -3.69 -2.73 7.15
CA GLN A 59 -3.90 -2.65 8.60
C GLN A 59 -3.45 -3.92 9.32
N ARG A 60 -3.77 -5.11 8.78
CA ARG A 60 -3.32 -6.39 9.35
C ARG A 60 -1.80 -6.47 9.43
N TYR A 61 -1.09 -5.91 8.46
CA TYR A 61 0.37 -5.86 8.47
C TYR A 61 0.90 -4.86 9.50
N VAL A 62 0.27 -3.69 9.63
CA VAL A 62 0.60 -2.73 10.70
C VAL A 62 0.43 -3.37 12.08
N GLU A 63 -0.68 -4.06 12.32
CA GLU A 63 -0.95 -4.72 13.62
C GLU A 63 0.03 -5.85 13.93
N ARG A 64 0.48 -6.59 12.91
CA ARG A 64 1.32 -7.77 13.09
C ARG A 64 2.82 -7.47 13.09
N TYR A 65 3.25 -6.48 12.32
CA TYR A 65 4.65 -6.21 12.01
C TYR A 65 5.06 -4.74 12.21
N GLY A 66 4.13 -3.87 12.63
CA GLY A 66 4.41 -2.44 12.85
C GLY A 66 4.52 -1.60 11.57
N ILE A 67 4.55 -2.23 10.39
CA ILE A 67 4.62 -1.56 9.08
C ILE A 67 3.50 -2.06 8.14
N PRO A 68 2.96 -1.21 7.26
CA PRO A 68 1.92 -1.63 6.33
C PRO A 68 2.46 -2.52 5.20
N PHE A 69 1.60 -3.37 4.62
CA PHE A 69 1.98 -4.34 3.58
C PHE A 69 2.71 -3.69 2.41
N SER A 70 2.26 -2.53 1.94
CA SER A 70 2.87 -1.80 0.84
C SER A 70 4.31 -1.32 1.12
N GLU A 71 4.65 -1.04 2.38
CA GLU A 71 6.03 -0.73 2.78
C GLU A 71 6.87 -2.00 2.93
N TRP A 72 6.27 -3.08 3.45
CA TRP A 72 6.90 -4.40 3.50
C TRP A 72 7.20 -4.96 2.10
N GLU A 73 6.29 -4.81 1.13
CA GLU A 73 6.50 -5.23 -0.27
C GLU A 73 7.62 -4.44 -0.95
N LYS A 74 7.78 -3.15 -0.62
CA LYS A 74 8.92 -2.34 -1.09
C LYS A 74 10.24 -2.84 -0.52
N GLN A 75 10.27 -3.36 0.71
CA GLN A 75 11.49 -3.96 1.27
C GLN A 75 11.96 -5.18 0.47
N GLY A 76 11.05 -5.99 -0.07
CA GLY A 76 11.38 -7.11 -0.96
C GLY A 76 11.75 -6.74 -2.41
N ARG A 77 11.58 -5.47 -2.80
CA ARG A 77 11.97 -4.93 -4.12
C ARG A 77 13.13 -3.93 -4.07
N MET A 78 13.58 -3.53 -2.89
CA MET A 78 14.71 -2.60 -2.74
C MET A 78 16.00 -3.28 -3.19
N SER A 79 16.79 -2.56 -3.99
CA SER A 79 18.16 -2.96 -4.27
C SER A 79 18.99 -2.96 -2.98
N GLN A 80 20.06 -3.76 -2.93
CA GLN A 80 20.98 -3.81 -1.79
C GLN A 80 21.42 -2.40 -1.33
N ALA A 81 21.70 -1.51 -2.28
CA ALA A 81 22.12 -0.13 -2.01
C ALA A 81 21.02 0.72 -1.35
N GLU A 82 19.75 0.47 -1.64
CA GLU A 82 18.63 1.17 -1.01
C GLU A 82 18.38 0.67 0.41
N LEU A 83 18.49 -0.65 0.63
CA LEU A 83 18.44 -1.24 1.97
C LEU A 83 19.55 -0.67 2.85
N GLU A 84 20.79 -0.60 2.36
CA GLU A 84 21.93 0.00 3.07
C GLU A 84 21.72 1.50 3.36
N SER A 85 21.16 2.26 2.43
CA SER A 85 20.87 3.69 2.63
C SER A 85 19.79 3.92 3.69
N ARG A 86 18.73 3.10 3.68
CA ARG A 86 17.66 3.14 4.67
C ARG A 86 18.16 2.70 6.05
N GLN A 87 18.94 1.63 6.11
CA GLN A 87 19.59 1.13 7.33
C GLN A 87 20.42 2.23 7.99
N ARG A 88 21.32 2.88 7.24
CA ARG A 88 22.17 3.97 7.78
C ARG A 88 21.37 5.15 8.31
N LYS A 89 20.24 5.50 7.67
CA LYS A 89 19.35 6.56 8.16
C LYS A 89 18.64 6.16 9.45
N ALA A 90 18.12 4.94 9.52
CA ALA A 90 17.40 4.43 10.69
C ALA A 90 18.33 4.32 11.91
N ILE A 91 19.55 3.81 11.70
CA ILE A 91 20.61 3.80 12.73
C ILE A 91 20.92 5.23 13.19
N ARG A 92 21.16 6.17 12.27
CA ARG A 92 21.42 7.57 12.62
C ARG A 92 20.27 8.23 13.40
N ASN A 93 19.03 7.83 13.14
CA ASN A 93 17.84 8.34 13.81
C ASN A 93 17.58 7.65 15.17
N GLY A 94 18.30 6.57 15.50
CA GLY A 94 18.10 5.78 16.71
C GLY A 94 16.82 4.93 16.70
N GLU A 95 16.35 4.52 15.52
CA GLU A 95 15.16 3.66 15.39
C GLU A 95 15.45 2.25 15.94
N GLU A 96 14.48 1.63 16.64
CA GLU A 96 14.70 0.33 17.30
C GLU A 96 15.26 -0.73 16.34
N ILE A 97 16.20 -1.56 16.80
CA ILE A 97 16.84 -2.64 16.00
C ILE A 97 15.80 -3.51 15.30
N SER A 98 14.71 -3.84 16.00
CA SER A 98 13.59 -4.65 15.49
C SER A 98 12.83 -4.01 14.32
N SER A 99 12.98 -2.70 14.13
CA SER A 99 12.36 -1.91 13.06
C SER A 99 13.27 -1.68 11.86
N LEU A 100 14.52 -2.14 11.93
CA LEU A 100 15.50 -1.94 10.87
C LEU A 100 15.20 -2.80 9.62
N PRO A 101 15.50 -2.26 8.43
CA PRO A 101 15.24 -2.94 7.16
C PRO A 101 16.19 -4.10 6.86
N MET A 102 17.33 -4.20 7.54
CA MET A 102 18.25 -5.34 7.50
C MET A 102 18.65 -5.75 8.90
N ASP A 103 18.86 -7.06 9.06
CA ASP A 103 19.43 -7.62 10.29
C ASP A 103 20.82 -7.02 10.54
N ILE A 104 21.02 -6.54 11.77
CA ILE A 104 22.29 -6.04 12.27
C ILE A 104 22.49 -6.61 13.68
N ASP A 105 23.74 -6.91 14.03
CA ASP A 105 24.07 -7.33 15.38
C ASP A 105 23.77 -6.18 16.36
N PRO A 106 23.08 -6.43 17.50
CA PRO A 106 22.83 -5.40 18.49
C PRO A 106 24.07 -4.64 18.93
N ASP A 107 25.21 -5.32 19.07
CA ASP A 107 26.47 -4.68 19.49
C ASP A 107 26.96 -3.69 18.42
N ASP A 108 26.93 -4.08 17.14
CA ASP A 108 27.29 -3.22 16.00
C ASP A 108 26.33 -2.03 15.82
N TYR A 109 25.06 -2.19 16.17
CA TYR A 109 24.08 -1.13 16.12
C TYR A 109 24.37 -0.06 17.18
N TYR A 110 24.55 -0.46 18.44
CA TYR A 110 24.75 0.51 19.53
C TYR A 110 26.08 1.26 19.40
N ASP A 111 27.11 0.65 18.81
CA ASP A 111 28.36 1.33 18.48
C ASP A 111 28.19 2.43 17.40
N GLN A 112 27.29 2.21 16.44
CA GLN A 112 27.00 3.19 15.37
C GLN A 112 26.04 4.30 15.79
N VAL A 113 25.16 4.06 16.76
CA VAL A 113 24.26 5.08 17.34
C VAL A 113 24.98 5.90 18.42
N GLY A 114 25.97 5.32 19.10
CA GLY A 114 26.70 5.94 20.20
C GLY A 114 27.89 6.84 19.80
N SER A 115 28.26 6.92 18.52
CA SER A 115 29.29 7.82 17.97
C SER A 115 28.71 9.09 17.35
#